data_AF-A0A2T7NWB0-F1
#
_entry.id   AF-A0A2T7NWB0-F1
#
_cell.length_a   1.000
_cell.length_b   1.000
_cell.length_c   1.000
_cell.angle_alpha   90.00
_cell.angle_beta   90.00
_cell.angle_gamma   90.00
#
_symmetry.space_group_name_H-M   'P 1'
#
loop_
_entity.id
_entity.type
_entity.pdbx_description
1 polymer ?
#
loop_
_entity_poly.entity_id
_entity_poly.type
_entity_poly.pdbx_seq_one_letter_code
_entity_poly.pdbx_strand_id
1 'polypeptide(L)'
;MFYFGNIWDARRKCPPSISLFLGGRFEEVLQHDSSKQIIGQNPGNNKYLDGAIVHNVQSYLTTEAGDDTSLRELEVLVTGAACLQLFVQNNWLGPLTSAPPSCFLPDAWRDDTMVQDLALTFLTEDDMGLVVSAMSGDTTSSARPKSPTLRATILERIEDISKKETLLTSDSNRDIAVLFHVEASRLCQLYWEDAHSREHVAQAKKLAGIQVELTGALGKRTRFQEEHKAQLMVRVTREQGEETLSQCSFCASEIGVPKNLPMEDDTVLNKIDFKNAEDNIAIKLCPLEQALLFAVMEAHRRAVASERLTEEEVMAYLDFILDQVTSWSVAVSALVRRSVMEKNSRRRVERSMQQLEELVNNIHRQEPTAAHRLHLFYAVLPPASWVLQGELATLLISLGCVGAALDIYERLHLWEDAILCYQQLGKREKAESVIREQLAVKETPNLLCFLGDVTRDSSHYQRAWELSNQRSARAMRCLGYVHFSEERYDAAVECFEKSLTINSLQIPVWFTCGCACMAAEKYEDAVRAFRRCVNIDYDNFEAWSNLATAYARLKKVSTLLADFTLEPADRLKNLGRQQYIDPVSGFIPEDMVSVCQSLEDELQTVISKLEELKSS
;
A
#
# COMPACT_ATOMS: atom_id res chain seq x y z
N MET A 1 9.65 10.19 35.49
CA MET A 1 10.18 8.97 36.14
C MET A 1 10.24 8.95 37.68
N PHE A 2 9.58 9.81 38.48
CA PHE A 2 9.40 9.55 39.94
C PHE A 2 8.09 10.13 40.54
N TYR A 3 7.17 10.63 39.71
CA TYR A 3 6.04 11.44 40.16
C TYR A 3 4.66 10.75 40.09
N PHE A 4 4.51 9.62 39.40
CA PHE A 4 3.18 9.04 39.15
C PHE A 4 2.71 8.04 40.22
N GLY A 5 3.61 7.37 40.94
CA GLY A 5 3.24 6.46 42.03
C GLY A 5 2.58 7.16 43.24
N ASN A 6 2.82 8.46 43.42
CA ASN A 6 2.18 9.27 44.47
C ASN A 6 0.88 9.96 44.04
N ILE A 7 0.45 9.81 42.78
CA ILE A 7 -0.79 10.43 42.29
C ILE A 7 -2.03 9.68 42.79
N TRP A 8 -1.90 8.38 43.08
CA TRP A 8 -3.00 7.58 43.61
C TRP A 8 -3.42 7.98 45.03
N ASP A 9 -2.50 8.50 45.85
CA ASP A 9 -2.80 9.07 47.18
C ASP A 9 -3.27 10.54 47.12
N ALA A 10 -3.13 11.19 45.97
CA ALA A 10 -3.55 12.58 45.74
C ALA A 10 -4.95 12.68 45.10
N ARG A 11 -5.92 11.89 45.56
CA ARG A 11 -7.36 11.99 45.18
C ARG A 11 -7.98 13.40 45.35
N ARG A 12 -7.24 14.40 45.85
CA ARG A 12 -7.67 15.78 46.05
C ARG A 12 -7.05 16.82 45.10
N LYS A 13 -6.12 16.48 44.20
CA LYS A 13 -5.46 17.47 43.31
C LYS A 13 -5.33 17.08 41.82
N CYS A 14 -5.83 15.92 41.38
CA CYS A 14 -5.84 15.62 39.94
C CYS A 14 -6.86 16.48 39.18
N PRO A 15 -6.48 17.11 38.07
CA PRO A 15 -7.41 17.73 37.15
C PRO A 15 -8.53 16.77 36.72
N PRO A 16 -9.79 17.21 36.62
CA PRO A 16 -10.91 16.38 36.20
C PRO A 16 -10.67 15.70 34.84
N SER A 17 -9.98 16.37 33.92
CA SER A 17 -9.61 15.87 32.59
C SER A 17 -8.83 14.55 32.63
N ILE A 18 -7.97 14.35 33.63
CA ILE A 18 -7.19 13.11 33.78
C ILE A 18 -8.09 11.96 34.21
N SER A 19 -9.02 12.20 35.14
CA SER A 19 -9.97 11.18 35.55
C SER A 19 -10.91 10.77 34.42
N LEU A 20 -11.29 11.74 33.56
CA LEU A 20 -12.06 11.47 32.34
C LEU A 20 -11.26 10.62 31.35
N PHE A 21 -10.00 10.98 31.11
CA PHE A 21 -9.11 10.23 30.22
C PHE A 21 -8.88 8.79 30.68
N LEU A 22 -8.59 8.58 31.97
CA LEU A 22 -8.42 7.25 32.56
C LEU A 22 -9.73 6.45 32.57
N GLY A 23 -10.88 7.14 32.62
CA GLY A 23 -12.19 6.52 32.42
C GLY A 23 -12.53 6.20 30.97
N GLY A 24 -11.63 6.50 30.00
CA GLY A 24 -11.89 6.31 28.57
C GLY A 24 -12.83 7.33 27.96
N ARG A 25 -13.23 8.36 28.70
CA ARG A 25 -14.20 9.38 28.28
C ARG A 25 -13.50 10.50 27.52
N PHE A 26 -12.86 10.14 26.40
CA PHE A 26 -12.01 11.05 25.62
C PHE A 26 -12.79 12.24 25.05
N GLU A 27 -14.06 12.07 24.70
CA GLU A 27 -14.91 13.18 24.23
C GLU A 27 -15.17 14.20 25.35
N GLU A 28 -15.43 13.73 26.58
CA GLU A 28 -15.62 14.60 27.74
C GLU A 28 -14.34 15.36 28.10
N VAL A 29 -13.16 14.78 27.84
CA VAL A 29 -11.87 15.49 27.97
C VAL A 29 -11.86 16.74 27.08
N LEU A 30 -12.25 16.61 25.80
CA LEU A 30 -12.25 17.74 24.87
C LEU A 30 -13.30 18.82 25.20
N GLN A 31 -14.35 18.44 25.94
CA GLN A 31 -15.37 19.38 26.41
C GLN A 31 -14.94 20.18 27.65
N HIS A 32 -13.85 19.78 28.32
CA HIS A 32 -13.31 20.47 29.47
C HIS A 32 -12.77 21.87 29.11
N ASP A 33 -12.90 22.83 30.01
CA ASP A 33 -12.57 24.24 29.73
C ASP A 33 -11.09 24.44 29.39
N SER A 34 -10.19 23.69 30.03
CA SER A 34 -8.77 23.75 29.71
C SER A 34 -8.44 23.19 28.34
N SER A 35 -9.04 22.05 27.95
CA SER A 35 -8.89 21.50 26.60
C SER A 35 -9.45 22.44 25.54
N LYS A 36 -10.55 23.15 25.81
CA LYS A 36 -11.09 24.21 24.94
C LYS A 36 -10.14 25.41 24.81
N GLN A 37 -9.42 25.78 25.87
CA GLN A 37 -8.39 26.84 25.80
C GLN A 37 -7.18 26.38 24.98
N ILE A 38 -6.77 25.12 25.11
CA ILE A 38 -5.64 24.53 24.37
C ILE A 38 -5.95 24.41 22.87
N ILE A 39 -7.14 23.89 22.52
CA ILE A 39 -7.53 23.66 21.11
C ILE A 39 -8.03 24.97 20.47
N GLY A 40 -8.63 25.86 21.26
CA GLY A 40 -9.27 27.10 20.81
C GLY A 40 -10.78 26.95 20.60
N GLN A 41 -11.56 27.96 20.99
CA GLN A 41 -12.99 28.03 20.69
C GLN A 41 -13.19 28.41 19.22
N ASN A 42 -13.69 27.47 18.41
CA ASN A 42 -13.91 27.54 16.94
C ASN A 42 -12.67 27.38 16.04
N PRO A 43 -12.31 26.13 15.67
CA PRO A 43 -11.38 25.87 14.57
C PRO A 43 -11.96 26.20 13.18
N GLY A 44 -13.28 26.40 13.07
CA GLY A 44 -14.02 26.45 11.80
C GLY A 44 -13.73 27.61 10.84
N ASN A 45 -12.75 28.48 11.12
CA ASN A 45 -12.42 29.60 10.22
C ASN A 45 -10.93 29.96 10.15
N ASN A 46 -10.04 29.25 10.85
CA ASN A 46 -8.62 29.62 10.86
C ASN A 46 -7.87 28.84 9.79
N LYS A 47 -7.48 29.55 8.71
CA LYS A 47 -6.69 29.04 7.57
C LYS A 47 -5.33 28.43 7.95
N TYR A 48 -4.93 28.52 9.23
CA TYR A 48 -3.67 28.03 9.79
C TYR A 48 -3.92 27.38 11.16
N LEU A 49 -4.65 26.27 11.17
CA LEU A 49 -4.97 25.52 12.40
C LEU A 49 -3.70 25.18 13.21
N ASP A 50 -2.62 24.78 12.53
CA ASP A 50 -1.35 24.40 13.16
C ASP A 50 -0.71 25.56 13.95
N GLY A 51 -0.65 26.76 13.34
CA GLY A 51 -0.07 27.94 13.99
C GLY A 51 -0.91 28.43 15.18
N ALA A 52 -2.23 28.35 15.06
CA ALA A 52 -3.14 28.73 16.14
C ALA A 52 -3.03 27.78 17.34
N ILE A 53 -2.98 26.46 17.11
CA ILE A 53 -2.83 25.47 18.18
C ILE A 53 -1.49 25.64 18.89
N VAL A 54 -0.39 25.81 18.14
CA VAL A 54 0.94 26.04 18.75
C VAL A 54 0.92 27.28 19.62
N HIS A 55 0.31 28.37 19.14
CA HIS A 55 0.18 29.60 19.92
C HIS A 55 -0.67 29.40 21.18
N ASN A 56 -1.81 28.71 21.08
CA ASN A 56 -2.69 28.45 22.22
C ASN A 56 -2.00 27.58 23.28
N VAL A 57 -1.29 26.53 22.87
CA VAL A 57 -0.49 25.68 23.77
C VAL A 57 0.57 26.51 24.48
N GLN A 58 1.33 27.34 23.76
CA GLN A 58 2.34 28.23 24.35
C GLN A 58 1.70 29.22 25.33
N SER A 59 0.59 29.85 24.96
CA SER A 59 -0.14 30.80 25.82
C SER A 59 -0.63 30.12 27.10
N TYR A 60 -1.21 28.93 26.99
CA TYR A 60 -1.69 28.15 28.12
C TYR A 60 -0.57 27.77 29.10
N LEU A 61 0.59 27.35 28.57
CA LEU A 61 1.78 27.01 29.38
C LEU A 61 2.42 28.25 30.04
N THR A 62 2.37 29.42 29.40
CA THR A 62 2.98 30.66 29.91
C THR A 62 2.10 31.51 30.83
N THR A 63 0.82 31.15 31.02
CA THR A 63 -0.12 31.95 31.83
C THR A 63 0.31 32.00 33.31
N GLU A 64 0.50 33.19 33.90
CA GLU A 64 0.98 33.39 35.28
C GLU A 64 -0.12 33.18 36.36
N ALA A 65 -0.86 32.07 36.31
CA ALA A 65 -1.72 31.67 37.41
C ALA A 65 -0.93 30.79 38.40
N GLY A 66 -1.16 30.93 39.70
CA GLY A 66 -0.44 30.25 40.80
C GLY A 66 -0.59 28.72 40.88
N ASP A 67 -0.88 28.06 39.77
CA ASP A 67 -0.98 26.61 39.62
C ASP A 67 0.31 25.99 39.06
N ASP A 68 0.60 24.78 39.55
CA ASP A 68 1.81 24.00 39.29
C ASP A 68 2.04 23.79 37.78
N THR A 69 3.21 24.21 37.26
CA THR A 69 3.54 24.17 35.81
C THR A 69 3.40 22.75 35.26
N SER A 70 3.77 21.75 36.07
CA SER A 70 3.68 20.32 35.76
C SER A 70 2.25 19.84 35.46
N LEU A 71 1.23 20.43 36.11
CA LEU A 71 -0.17 20.05 35.88
C LEU A 71 -0.67 20.54 34.52
N ARG A 72 -0.23 21.72 34.08
CA ARG A 72 -0.60 22.28 32.77
C ARG A 72 0.03 21.53 31.61
N GLU A 73 1.30 21.14 31.76
CA GLU A 73 1.96 20.25 30.80
C GLU A 73 1.21 18.92 30.66
N LEU A 74 0.78 18.35 31.79
CA LEU A 74 0.00 17.13 31.82
C LEU A 74 -1.38 17.30 31.18
N GLU A 75 -2.05 18.43 31.38
CA GLU A 75 -3.33 18.72 30.70
C GLU A 75 -3.21 18.88 29.19
N VAL A 76 -2.12 19.50 28.71
CA VAL A 76 -1.79 19.56 27.29
C VAL A 76 -1.57 18.15 26.73
N LEU A 77 -0.77 17.33 27.42
CA LEU A 77 -0.51 15.94 27.02
C LEU A 77 -1.80 15.11 26.97
N VAL A 78 -2.64 15.19 28.01
CA VAL A 78 -3.90 14.45 28.10
C VAL A 78 -4.89 14.89 27.03
N THR A 79 -4.96 16.19 26.74
CA THR A 79 -5.79 16.73 25.65
C THR A 79 -5.31 16.20 24.29
N GLY A 80 -4.00 16.24 24.04
CA GLY A 80 -3.42 15.68 22.81
C GLY A 80 -3.65 14.19 22.67
N ALA A 81 -3.45 13.43 23.75
CA ALA A 81 -3.68 12.00 23.80
C ALA A 81 -5.16 11.65 23.58
N ALA A 82 -6.09 12.41 24.15
CA ALA A 82 -7.52 12.23 23.93
C ALA A 82 -7.92 12.50 22.47
N CYS A 83 -7.41 13.57 21.86
CA CYS A 83 -7.61 13.86 20.44
C CYS A 83 -7.14 12.69 19.56
N LEU A 84 -5.96 12.15 19.86
CA LEU A 84 -5.41 11.02 19.14
C LEU A 84 -6.27 9.76 19.32
N GLN A 85 -6.64 9.42 20.55
CA GLN A 85 -7.48 8.25 20.79
C GLN A 85 -8.84 8.36 20.11
N LEU A 86 -9.46 9.55 20.11
CA LEU A 86 -10.69 9.80 19.34
C LEU A 86 -10.48 9.67 17.84
N PHE A 87 -9.35 10.13 17.30
CA PHE A 87 -9.01 9.97 15.89
C PHE A 87 -8.84 8.49 15.53
N VAL A 88 -8.11 7.72 16.34
CA VAL A 88 -7.92 6.28 16.15
C VAL A 88 -9.24 5.53 16.26
N GLN A 89 -10.03 5.84 17.29
CA GLN A 89 -11.35 5.24 17.48
C GLN A 89 -12.26 5.56 16.31
N ASN A 90 -12.39 6.80 15.86
CA ASN A 90 -13.29 7.12 14.75
C ASN A 90 -12.92 6.46 13.43
N ASN A 91 -11.63 6.20 13.21
CA ASN A 91 -11.15 5.81 11.89
C ASN A 91 -10.77 4.33 11.76
N TRP A 92 -10.42 3.64 12.85
CA TRP A 92 -10.04 2.22 12.79
C TRP A 92 -10.96 1.33 13.58
N LEU A 93 -11.28 1.73 14.81
CA LEU A 93 -12.04 0.88 15.71
C LEU A 93 -13.52 1.09 15.44
N GLY A 94 -14.03 2.30 15.63
CA GLY A 94 -15.42 2.72 15.50
C GLY A 94 -16.33 2.03 16.52
N PRO A 95 -17.55 2.54 16.70
CA PRO A 95 -17.89 3.94 16.99
C PRO A 95 -17.18 4.44 18.27
N LEU A 96 -17.36 5.72 18.62
CA LEU A 96 -16.81 6.27 19.86
C LEU A 96 -17.30 5.49 21.08
N THR A 97 -16.36 5.04 21.92
CA THR A 97 -16.68 4.30 23.14
C THR A 97 -15.92 4.85 24.33
N SER A 98 -16.59 4.89 25.49
CA SER A 98 -15.98 5.24 26.78
C SER A 98 -15.30 4.02 27.41
N ALA A 99 -14.39 3.36 26.67
CA ALA A 99 -13.65 2.21 27.18
C ALA A 99 -12.39 2.71 27.91
N PRO A 100 -12.19 2.39 29.19
CA PRO A 100 -10.99 2.82 29.90
C PRO A 100 -9.73 2.23 29.23
N PRO A 101 -8.56 2.90 29.33
CA PRO A 101 -7.33 2.41 28.72
C PRO A 101 -6.95 0.98 29.13
N SER A 102 -7.33 0.56 30.33
CA SER A 102 -7.13 -0.82 30.82
C SER A 102 -7.88 -1.88 30.00
N CYS A 103 -8.94 -1.52 29.29
CA CYS A 103 -9.62 -2.45 28.38
C CYS A 103 -8.77 -2.85 27.17
N PHE A 104 -7.71 -2.11 26.86
CA PHE A 104 -6.78 -2.41 25.77
C PHE A 104 -5.61 -3.29 26.21
N LEU A 105 -5.45 -3.52 27.51
CA LEU A 105 -4.48 -4.49 28.01
C LEU A 105 -5.00 -5.92 27.77
N PRO A 106 -4.10 -6.89 27.48
CA PRO A 106 -4.46 -8.30 27.51
C PRO A 106 -5.13 -8.65 28.84
N ASP A 107 -6.14 -9.51 28.80
CA ASP A 107 -6.94 -9.87 29.97
C ASP A 107 -6.12 -10.39 31.15
N ALA A 108 -5.02 -11.09 30.87
CA ALA A 108 -4.06 -11.55 31.89
C ALA A 108 -3.48 -10.42 32.75
N TRP A 109 -3.42 -9.19 32.21
CA TRP A 109 -2.84 -8.01 32.83
C TRP A 109 -3.88 -6.93 33.14
N ARG A 110 -5.16 -7.17 32.82
CA ARG A 110 -6.23 -6.20 33.06
C ARG A 110 -6.45 -5.97 34.56
N ASP A 111 -6.17 -6.95 35.41
CA ASP A 111 -6.32 -6.82 36.87
C ASP A 111 -4.99 -6.57 37.61
N ASP A 112 -3.86 -6.59 36.89
CA ASP A 112 -2.54 -6.36 37.49
C ASP A 112 -2.26 -4.86 37.60
N THR A 113 -2.40 -4.32 38.81
CA THR A 113 -2.17 -2.91 39.12
C THR A 113 -0.76 -2.45 38.75
N MET A 114 0.25 -3.33 38.84
CA MET A 114 1.63 -2.97 38.50
C MET A 114 1.79 -2.81 36.98
N VAL A 115 1.14 -3.66 36.18
CA VAL A 115 1.18 -3.57 34.71
C VAL A 115 0.36 -2.38 34.21
N GLN A 116 -0.78 -2.10 34.83
CA GLN A 116 -1.56 -0.89 34.55
C GLN A 116 -0.73 0.38 34.79
N ASP A 117 -0.02 0.45 35.92
CA ASP A 117 0.86 1.58 36.25
C ASP A 117 2.05 1.69 35.27
N LEU A 118 2.61 0.55 34.84
CA LEU A 118 3.70 0.49 33.86
C LEU A 118 3.23 0.94 32.46
N ALA A 119 2.07 0.46 32.00
CA ALA A 119 1.49 0.82 30.70
C ALA A 119 1.16 2.31 30.62
N LEU A 120 0.67 2.89 31.73
CA LEU A 120 0.45 4.33 31.87
C LEU A 120 1.77 5.12 31.87
N THR A 121 2.89 4.54 32.30
CA THR A 121 4.20 5.18 32.20
C THR A 121 4.76 5.14 30.78
N PHE A 122 4.53 4.08 30.00
CA PHE A 122 4.98 4.00 28.60
C PHE A 122 4.21 4.89 27.63
N LEU A 123 2.95 5.23 27.93
CA LEU A 123 2.16 6.20 27.13
C LEU A 123 2.77 7.63 27.11
N THR A 124 3.80 7.90 27.92
CA THR A 124 4.37 9.24 28.13
C THR A 124 5.66 9.53 27.36
N GLU A 125 6.27 8.54 26.70
CA GLU A 125 7.51 8.71 25.92
C GLU A 125 7.26 8.37 24.45
N ASP A 126 7.36 9.36 23.55
CA ASP A 126 7.57 9.30 22.08
C ASP A 126 6.76 8.31 21.17
N ASP A 127 5.99 7.38 21.74
CA ASP A 127 5.42 6.20 21.06
C ASP A 127 4.04 6.48 20.44
N MET A 128 3.30 7.47 20.94
CA MET A 128 2.02 7.86 20.35
C MET A 128 2.19 8.49 18.95
N GLY A 129 3.32 9.15 18.69
CA GLY A 129 3.68 9.66 17.36
C GLY A 129 4.06 8.53 16.38
N LEU A 130 4.69 7.46 16.89
CA LEU A 130 5.01 6.25 16.14
C LEU A 130 3.73 5.53 15.68
N VAL A 131 2.73 5.41 16.54
CA VAL A 131 1.44 4.78 16.23
C VAL A 131 0.68 5.57 15.16
N VAL A 132 0.58 6.90 15.26
CA VAL A 132 -0.08 7.74 14.23
C VAL A 132 0.61 7.68 12.88
N SER A 133 1.94 7.77 12.85
CA SER A 133 2.69 7.76 11.60
C SER A 133 2.78 6.37 10.97
N ALA A 134 2.71 5.29 11.78
CA ALA A 134 2.59 3.93 11.27
C ALA A 134 1.18 3.64 10.75
N MET A 135 0.14 4.19 11.40
CA MET A 135 -1.27 4.01 11.03
C MET A 135 -1.70 4.89 9.84
N SER A 136 -1.18 6.12 9.71
CA SER A 136 -1.47 7.04 8.60
C SER A 136 -0.76 6.70 7.28
N GLY A 137 0.03 5.63 7.24
CA GLY A 137 0.62 5.15 6.01
C GLY A 137 -0.44 4.56 5.10
N ASP A 138 -0.85 5.33 4.07
CA ASP A 138 -1.64 4.82 2.96
C ASP A 138 -1.07 3.47 2.50
N THR A 139 -1.84 2.40 2.69
CA THR A 139 -1.50 1.04 2.25
C THR A 139 -1.65 0.86 0.75
N THR A 140 -2.15 1.89 0.05
CA THR A 140 -2.60 1.83 -1.35
C THR A 140 -1.70 2.62 -2.31
N SER A 141 -0.86 3.55 -1.83
CA SER A 141 0.08 4.29 -2.68
C SER A 141 1.53 3.99 -2.33
N SER A 142 2.29 3.51 -3.31
CA SER A 142 3.73 3.30 -3.27
C SER A 142 4.54 4.61 -3.18
N ALA A 143 3.92 5.76 -2.92
CA ALA A 143 4.44 7.06 -3.35
C ALA A 143 4.77 8.05 -2.23
N ARG A 144 4.43 7.80 -0.95
CA ARG A 144 4.93 8.64 0.16
C ARG A 144 6.05 7.93 0.93
N PRO A 145 7.24 8.53 1.04
CA PRO A 145 8.30 7.99 1.87
C PRO A 145 7.84 8.00 3.33
N LYS A 146 7.84 6.83 3.96
CA LYS A 146 7.60 6.70 5.41
C LYS A 146 8.77 7.33 6.17
N SER A 147 8.52 7.83 7.37
CA SER A 147 9.54 8.56 8.14
C SER A 147 10.77 7.67 8.40
N PRO A 148 11.97 8.05 7.94
CA PRO A 148 13.19 7.27 8.16
C PRO A 148 13.64 7.27 9.62
N THR A 149 13.32 8.31 10.38
CA THR A 149 13.62 8.38 11.82
C THR A 149 12.80 7.34 12.59
N LEU A 150 11.51 7.23 12.28
CA LEU A 150 10.63 6.24 12.91
C LEU A 150 11.02 4.81 12.56
N ARG A 151 11.46 4.57 11.32
CA ARG A 151 12.00 3.27 10.91
C ARG A 151 13.15 2.85 11.84
N ALA A 152 14.10 3.75 12.11
CA ALA A 152 15.26 3.44 12.95
C ALA A 152 14.83 3.08 14.39
N THR A 153 13.97 3.90 14.99
CA THR A 153 13.45 3.66 16.35
C THR A 153 12.70 2.34 16.46
N ILE A 154 11.85 2.00 15.48
CA ILE A 154 11.09 0.74 15.49
C ILE A 154 12.02 -0.47 15.43
N LEU A 155 13.02 -0.44 14.52
CA LEU A 155 13.95 -1.55 14.38
C LEU A 155 14.81 -1.73 15.63
N GLU A 156 15.26 -0.64 16.25
CA GLU A 156 15.99 -0.66 17.53
C GLU A 156 15.14 -1.30 18.65
N ARG A 157 13.86 -0.92 18.75
CA ARG A 157 12.94 -1.49 19.75
C ARG A 157 12.64 -2.97 19.51
N ILE A 158 12.48 -3.40 18.26
CA ILE A 158 12.32 -4.81 17.91
C ILE A 158 13.57 -5.59 18.34
N GLU A 159 14.77 -5.05 18.14
CA GLU A 159 16.02 -5.68 18.54
C GLU A 159 16.16 -5.75 20.07
N ASP A 160 15.83 -4.67 20.79
CA ASP A 160 15.83 -4.61 22.25
C ASP A 160 14.92 -5.66 22.88
N ILE A 161 13.71 -5.84 22.33
CA ILE A 161 12.75 -6.85 22.81
C ILE A 161 13.23 -8.26 22.43
N SER A 162 13.78 -8.44 21.24
CA SER A 162 14.32 -9.73 20.78
C SER A 162 15.46 -10.26 21.67
N LYS A 163 16.22 -9.36 22.31
CA LYS A 163 17.29 -9.71 23.26
C LYS A 163 16.77 -10.17 24.64
N LYS A 164 15.49 -9.97 24.96
CA LYS A 164 14.90 -10.34 26.26
C LYS A 164 14.43 -11.80 26.25
N GLU A 165 15.39 -12.74 26.33
CA GLU A 165 15.12 -14.20 26.28
C GLU A 165 14.06 -14.66 27.28
N THR A 166 14.06 -14.14 28.51
CA THR A 166 13.14 -14.54 29.58
C THR A 166 11.66 -14.35 29.23
N LEU A 167 11.33 -13.40 28.34
CA LEU A 167 9.97 -13.15 27.87
C LEU A 167 9.57 -14.03 26.69
N LEU A 168 10.53 -14.44 25.87
CA LEU A 168 10.30 -15.09 24.58
C LEU A 168 10.48 -16.61 24.62
N THR A 169 11.17 -17.16 25.62
CA THR A 169 11.49 -18.60 25.71
C THR A 169 10.72 -19.35 26.79
N SER A 170 9.91 -18.67 27.60
CA SER A 170 9.10 -19.34 28.63
C SER A 170 7.83 -19.95 28.03
N ASP A 171 7.57 -21.22 28.32
CA ASP A 171 6.37 -21.92 27.84
C ASP A 171 5.07 -21.22 28.28
N SER A 172 5.09 -20.50 29.41
CA SER A 172 3.95 -19.72 29.92
C SER A 172 3.60 -18.50 29.05
N ASN A 173 4.55 -17.99 28.26
CA ASN A 173 4.40 -16.77 27.46
C ASN A 173 4.47 -17.04 25.95
N ARG A 174 4.31 -18.29 25.55
CA ARG A 174 4.42 -18.74 24.16
C ARG A 174 3.54 -17.91 23.21
N ASP A 175 2.30 -17.63 23.59
CA ASP A 175 1.36 -16.80 22.82
C ASP A 175 1.88 -15.37 22.61
N ILE A 176 2.48 -14.78 23.64
CA ILE A 176 3.05 -13.43 23.60
C ILE A 176 4.26 -13.39 22.66
N ALA A 177 5.11 -14.43 22.72
CA ALA A 177 6.27 -14.55 21.84
C ALA A 177 5.84 -14.69 20.37
N VAL A 178 4.81 -15.49 20.09
CA VAL A 178 4.22 -15.59 18.75
C VAL A 178 3.65 -14.25 18.30
N LEU A 179 2.85 -13.59 19.14
CA LEU A 179 2.26 -12.28 18.83
C LEU A 179 3.34 -11.23 18.52
N PHE A 180 4.38 -11.14 19.35
CA PHE A 180 5.52 -10.24 19.14
C PHE A 180 6.16 -10.46 17.77
N HIS A 181 6.48 -11.71 17.42
CA HIS A 181 7.10 -12.00 16.13
C HIS A 181 6.15 -11.73 14.95
N VAL A 182 4.85 -11.96 15.11
CA VAL A 182 3.86 -11.57 14.08
C VAL A 182 3.87 -10.06 13.90
N GLU A 183 3.72 -9.27 14.97
CA GLU A 183 3.73 -7.80 14.92
C GLU A 183 5.04 -7.23 14.38
N ALA A 184 6.18 -7.74 14.83
CA ALA A 184 7.50 -7.37 14.32
C ALA A 184 7.60 -7.64 12.81
N SER A 185 7.12 -8.80 12.34
CA SER A 185 7.13 -9.11 10.90
C SER A 185 6.30 -8.12 10.07
N ARG A 186 5.17 -7.66 10.61
CA ARG A 186 4.27 -6.70 9.96
C ARG A 186 4.86 -5.29 9.95
N LEU A 187 5.53 -4.89 11.01
CA LEU A 187 6.27 -3.63 11.08
C LEU A 187 7.47 -3.61 10.12
N CYS A 188 8.25 -4.68 10.06
CA CYS A 188 9.31 -4.82 9.05
C CYS A 188 8.74 -4.72 7.63
N GLN A 189 7.62 -5.38 7.36
CA GLN A 189 6.89 -5.24 6.10
C GLN A 189 6.42 -3.80 5.85
N LEU A 190 5.95 -3.09 6.87
CA LEU A 190 5.56 -1.69 6.71
C LEU A 190 6.71 -0.84 6.15
N TYR A 191 7.96 -1.12 6.52
CA TYR A 191 9.16 -0.40 6.10
C TYR A 191 9.98 -1.07 4.98
N TRP A 192 9.42 -2.06 4.29
CA TRP A 192 10.09 -2.79 3.19
C TRP A 192 11.34 -3.57 3.62
N GLU A 193 11.41 -3.99 4.89
CA GLU A 193 12.44 -4.86 5.44
C GLU A 193 12.04 -6.34 5.31
N ASP A 194 11.92 -6.83 4.07
CA ASP A 194 11.36 -8.16 3.81
C ASP A 194 12.27 -9.31 4.31
N ALA A 195 13.57 -9.08 4.47
CA ALA A 195 14.49 -10.06 5.04
C ALA A 195 14.18 -10.32 6.53
N HIS A 196 14.21 -9.28 7.35
CA HIS A 196 13.87 -9.33 8.78
C HIS A 196 12.44 -9.85 9.02
N SER A 197 11.51 -9.46 8.14
CA SER A 197 10.13 -9.96 8.22
C SER A 197 10.06 -11.49 8.09
N ARG A 198 10.80 -12.08 7.15
CA ARG A 198 10.82 -13.55 6.96
C ARG A 198 11.40 -14.29 8.15
N GLU A 199 12.43 -13.73 8.80
CA GLU A 199 13.02 -14.30 10.01
C GLU A 199 12.01 -14.34 11.15
N HIS A 200 11.30 -13.25 11.39
CA HIS A 200 10.25 -13.20 12.40
C HIS A 200 9.06 -14.12 12.07
N VAL A 201 8.63 -14.21 10.81
CA VAL A 201 7.60 -15.17 10.40
C VAL A 201 8.05 -16.61 10.64
N ALA A 202 9.30 -16.96 10.32
CA ALA A 202 9.84 -18.29 10.55
C ALA A 202 9.88 -18.63 12.04
N GLN A 203 10.28 -17.68 12.88
CA GLN A 203 10.31 -17.85 14.32
C GLN A 203 8.89 -17.97 14.91
N ALA A 204 7.93 -17.18 14.43
CA ALA A 204 6.54 -17.28 14.84
C ALA A 204 5.93 -18.64 14.45
N LYS A 205 6.21 -19.18 13.26
CA LYS A 205 5.78 -20.53 12.85
C LYS A 205 6.34 -21.60 13.77
N LYS A 206 7.64 -21.53 14.07
CA LYS A 206 8.32 -22.47 14.98
C LYS A 206 7.72 -22.40 16.38
N LEU A 207 7.52 -21.19 16.91
CA LEU A 207 6.93 -21.00 18.23
C LEU A 207 5.46 -21.39 18.27
N ALA A 208 4.69 -21.29 17.19
CA ALA A 208 3.33 -21.80 17.12
C ALA A 208 3.26 -23.30 16.77
N GLY A 209 4.40 -23.91 16.43
CA GLY A 209 4.57 -25.24 15.81
C GLY A 209 3.50 -25.60 14.80
N ILE A 210 3.22 -24.64 13.92
CA ILE A 210 2.45 -24.84 12.72
C ILE A 210 3.37 -24.85 11.50
N GLN A 211 3.18 -25.83 10.64
CA GLN A 211 3.76 -25.86 9.31
C GLN A 211 2.70 -25.48 8.29
N VAL A 212 3.04 -24.56 7.39
CA VAL A 212 2.13 -24.00 6.40
C VAL A 212 2.71 -24.26 5.02
N GLU A 213 1.98 -25.05 4.24
CA GLU A 213 2.36 -25.45 2.88
C GLU A 213 1.28 -25.04 1.88
N LEU A 214 1.69 -24.38 0.80
CA LEU A 214 0.84 -24.13 -0.35
C LEU A 214 0.91 -25.34 -1.28
N THR A 215 -0.20 -26.07 -1.42
CA THR A 215 -0.26 -27.35 -2.14
C THR A 215 -1.43 -27.36 -3.13
N GLY A 216 -1.59 -28.45 -3.88
CA GLY A 216 -2.71 -28.61 -4.81
C GLY A 216 -3.45 -29.92 -4.58
N ALA A 217 -4.78 -29.88 -4.67
CA ALA A 217 -5.65 -31.05 -4.63
C ALA A 217 -6.66 -31.03 -5.78
N LEU A 218 -7.19 -32.19 -6.15
CA LEU A 218 -8.20 -32.28 -7.21
C LEU A 218 -9.55 -31.79 -6.67
N GLY A 219 -10.12 -30.75 -7.30
CA GLY A 219 -11.38 -30.15 -6.89
C GLY A 219 -12.20 -29.57 -8.04
N LYS A 220 -13.44 -29.18 -7.72
CA LYS A 220 -14.36 -28.50 -8.62
C LYS A 220 -14.57 -27.06 -8.18
N ARG A 221 -14.64 -26.14 -9.16
CA ARG A 221 -14.95 -24.71 -8.93
C ARG A 221 -16.31 -24.29 -9.44
N THR A 222 -16.95 -25.11 -10.27
CA THR A 222 -18.26 -24.78 -10.85
C THR A 222 -19.23 -25.94 -10.69
N ARG A 223 -20.52 -25.63 -10.53
CA ARG A 223 -21.58 -26.63 -10.31
C ARG A 223 -21.69 -27.65 -11.44
N PHE A 224 -21.43 -27.22 -12.67
CA PHE A 224 -21.56 -28.04 -13.89
C PHE A 224 -20.26 -28.72 -14.33
N GLN A 225 -19.21 -28.69 -13.50
CA GLN A 225 -17.94 -29.33 -13.83
C GLN A 225 -18.03 -30.84 -13.62
N GLU A 226 -17.75 -31.62 -14.67
CA GLU A 226 -17.74 -33.09 -14.59
C GLU A 226 -16.45 -33.61 -13.95
N GLU A 227 -15.29 -33.20 -14.48
CA GLU A 227 -13.97 -33.65 -14.05
C GLU A 227 -13.36 -32.79 -12.94
N HIS A 228 -12.69 -33.39 -11.97
CA HIS A 228 -11.94 -32.64 -10.95
C HIS A 228 -10.61 -32.16 -11.54
N LYS A 229 -10.27 -30.89 -11.34
CA LYS A 229 -9.02 -30.30 -11.80
C LYS A 229 -8.14 -29.93 -10.62
N ALA A 230 -6.83 -29.81 -10.83
CA ALA A 230 -5.93 -29.34 -9.79
C ALA A 230 -6.35 -27.93 -9.32
N GLN A 231 -6.50 -27.78 -8.01
CA GLN A 231 -6.87 -26.55 -7.32
C GLN A 231 -5.86 -26.27 -6.22
N LEU A 232 -5.47 -25.00 -6.07
CA LEU A 232 -4.59 -24.58 -4.98
C LEU A 232 -5.33 -24.66 -3.63
N MET A 233 -4.64 -25.13 -2.61
CA MET A 233 -5.11 -25.16 -1.23
C MET A 233 -3.95 -24.90 -0.27
N VAL A 234 -4.25 -24.32 0.88
CA VAL A 234 -3.27 -24.20 1.97
C VAL A 234 -3.47 -25.37 2.94
N ARG A 235 -2.39 -26.12 3.16
CA ARG A 235 -2.34 -27.19 4.14
C ARG A 235 -1.59 -26.69 5.36
N VAL A 236 -2.27 -26.70 6.51
CA VAL A 236 -1.65 -26.39 7.80
C VAL A 236 -1.57 -27.69 8.59
N THR A 237 -0.42 -27.98 9.17
CA THR A 237 -0.21 -29.13 10.06
C THR A 237 0.40 -28.67 11.38
N ARG A 238 0.16 -29.44 12.46
CA ARG A 238 0.72 -29.18 13.79
C ARG A 238 1.80 -30.20 14.11
N GLU A 239 2.86 -29.75 14.76
CA GLU A 239 3.91 -30.65 15.24
C GLU A 239 3.39 -31.53 16.40
N GLN A 240 3.90 -32.77 16.49
CA GLN A 240 3.38 -33.76 17.44
C GLN A 240 3.60 -33.32 18.90
N GLY A 241 2.51 -33.27 19.68
CA GLY A 241 2.56 -32.94 21.12
C GLY A 241 2.31 -31.47 21.44
N GLU A 242 2.09 -30.62 20.44
CA GLU A 242 1.73 -29.22 20.67
C GLU A 242 0.22 -29.00 20.74
N GLU A 243 -0.23 -28.45 21.86
CA GLU A 243 -1.61 -28.02 22.06
C GLU A 243 -1.89 -26.68 21.36
N THR A 244 -3.17 -26.42 21.07
CA THR A 244 -3.63 -25.11 20.57
C THR A 244 -3.16 -23.99 21.50
N LEU A 245 -2.63 -22.90 20.95
CA LEU A 245 -2.30 -21.69 21.71
C LEU A 245 -3.52 -21.27 22.56
N SER A 246 -3.35 -21.31 23.89
CA SER A 246 -4.47 -21.39 24.85
C SER A 246 -4.86 -20.06 25.46
N GLN A 247 -4.00 -19.03 25.41
CA GLN A 247 -4.28 -17.71 26.00
C GLN A 247 -4.96 -16.78 24.99
N CYS A 248 -4.75 -17.00 23.68
CA CYS A 248 -5.39 -16.23 22.62
C CYS A 248 -6.83 -16.67 22.25
N SER A 249 -7.42 -17.63 22.97
CA SER A 249 -8.83 -18.01 22.77
C SER A 249 -9.82 -16.91 23.19
N PHE A 250 -9.37 -15.94 23.98
CA PHE A 250 -10.22 -14.87 24.52
C PHE A 250 -10.68 -13.85 23.47
N CYS A 251 -9.91 -13.64 22.40
CA CYS A 251 -10.27 -12.68 21.33
C CYS A 251 -11.21 -13.25 20.26
N ALA A 252 -11.60 -14.53 20.38
CA ALA A 252 -12.60 -15.14 19.52
C ALA A 252 -14.00 -14.68 19.97
N SER A 253 -14.67 -13.92 19.11
CA SER A 253 -16.07 -13.53 19.30
C SER A 253 -16.78 -13.59 17.97
N GLU A 254 -17.90 -14.28 17.89
CA GLU A 254 -18.76 -14.27 16.70
C GLU A 254 -19.59 -12.98 16.61
N ILE A 255 -19.65 -12.21 17.70
CA ILE A 255 -20.51 -11.03 17.82
C ILE A 255 -19.89 -9.87 17.04
N GLY A 256 -20.64 -9.34 16.07
CA GLY A 256 -20.28 -8.14 15.32
C GLY A 256 -19.15 -8.31 14.29
N VAL A 257 -18.59 -9.52 14.14
CA VAL A 257 -17.64 -9.82 13.06
C VAL A 257 -18.31 -9.57 11.70
N PRO A 258 -17.64 -8.90 10.73
CA PRO A 258 -18.21 -8.65 9.42
C PRO A 258 -18.59 -9.95 8.73
N LYS A 259 -19.75 -9.95 8.07
CA LYS A 259 -20.24 -11.13 7.36
C LYS A 259 -19.38 -11.39 6.12
N ASN A 260 -18.95 -12.64 5.96
CA ASN A 260 -18.36 -13.13 4.73
C ASN A 260 -19.48 -13.38 3.70
N LEU A 261 -19.68 -12.44 2.78
CA LEU A 261 -20.80 -12.52 1.83
C LEU A 261 -20.55 -13.62 0.78
N PRO A 262 -21.54 -14.48 0.50
CA PRO A 262 -21.43 -15.47 -0.55
C PRO A 262 -21.47 -14.78 -1.93
N MET A 263 -20.91 -15.44 -2.92
CA MET A 263 -21.08 -15.10 -4.32
C MET A 263 -22.46 -15.56 -4.80
N GLU A 264 -23.20 -14.63 -5.40
CA GLU A 264 -24.51 -14.88 -6.03
C GLU A 264 -24.34 -15.28 -7.51
N ASP A 265 -23.53 -16.31 -7.78
CA ASP A 265 -23.32 -16.85 -9.13
C ASP A 265 -23.88 -18.28 -9.21
N ASP A 266 -24.71 -18.54 -10.24
CA ASP A 266 -25.35 -19.84 -10.44
C ASP A 266 -24.41 -20.92 -10.97
N THR A 267 -23.25 -20.54 -11.46
CA THR A 267 -22.27 -21.41 -12.10
C THR A 267 -21.08 -21.72 -11.21
N VAL A 268 -20.54 -20.73 -10.51
CA VAL A 268 -19.32 -20.85 -9.70
C VAL A 268 -19.65 -21.19 -8.25
N LEU A 269 -18.91 -22.12 -7.66
CA LEU A 269 -19.06 -22.50 -6.26
C LEU A 269 -18.43 -21.44 -5.34
N ASN A 270 -19.03 -21.25 -4.17
CA ASN A 270 -18.50 -20.37 -3.12
C ASN A 270 -17.21 -20.90 -2.50
N LYS A 271 -17.09 -22.23 -2.44
CA LYS A 271 -15.91 -22.95 -1.98
C LYS A 271 -15.55 -24.02 -3.00
N ILE A 272 -14.26 -24.32 -3.09
CA ILE A 272 -13.79 -25.44 -3.90
C ILE A 272 -14.28 -26.72 -3.25
N ASP A 273 -14.91 -27.58 -4.05
CA ASP A 273 -15.34 -28.91 -3.62
C ASP A 273 -14.24 -29.91 -3.99
N PHE A 274 -13.43 -30.32 -3.00
CA PHE A 274 -12.31 -31.23 -3.23
C PHE A 274 -12.80 -32.68 -3.31
N LYS A 275 -12.17 -33.47 -4.18
CA LYS A 275 -12.51 -34.88 -4.41
C LYS A 275 -12.36 -35.73 -3.15
N ASN A 276 -11.31 -35.48 -2.37
CA ASN A 276 -11.05 -36.22 -1.13
C ASN A 276 -11.68 -35.47 0.05
N ALA A 277 -12.39 -36.19 0.91
CA ALA A 277 -13.01 -35.61 2.09
C ALA A 277 -11.98 -34.98 3.05
N GLU A 278 -10.80 -35.59 3.17
CA GLU A 278 -9.70 -35.08 4.01
C GLU A 278 -9.21 -33.69 3.58
N ASP A 279 -9.16 -33.42 2.28
CA ASP A 279 -8.75 -32.12 1.74
C ASP A 279 -9.81 -31.03 1.97
N ASN A 280 -11.05 -31.41 2.30
CA ASN A 280 -12.11 -30.48 2.71
C ASN A 280 -12.11 -30.18 4.22
N ILE A 281 -11.34 -30.93 5.03
CA ILE A 281 -11.30 -30.75 6.49
C ILE A 281 -10.11 -29.87 6.84
N ALA A 282 -10.37 -28.60 7.14
CA ALA A 282 -9.36 -27.69 7.64
C ALA A 282 -9.11 -27.88 9.14
N ILE A 283 -7.85 -27.79 9.56
CA ILE A 283 -7.50 -27.67 10.99
C ILE A 283 -8.07 -26.34 11.51
N LYS A 284 -8.70 -26.38 12.69
CA LYS A 284 -9.21 -25.19 13.37
C LYS A 284 -8.05 -24.41 14.00
N LEU A 285 -7.84 -23.19 13.51
CA LEU A 285 -6.85 -22.24 14.00
C LEU A 285 -7.48 -21.26 15.00
N CYS A 286 -6.75 -20.93 16.06
CA CYS A 286 -7.09 -19.82 16.94
C CYS A 286 -6.86 -18.47 16.26
N PRO A 287 -7.43 -17.36 16.75
CA PRO A 287 -7.27 -16.05 16.11
C PRO A 287 -5.81 -15.62 15.89
N LEU A 288 -4.91 -15.93 16.83
CA LEU A 288 -3.49 -15.61 16.70
C LEU A 288 -2.82 -16.44 15.59
N GLU A 289 -3.13 -17.73 15.48
CA GLU A 289 -2.67 -18.58 14.37
C GLU A 289 -3.22 -18.09 13.02
N GLN A 290 -4.47 -17.59 12.98
CA GLN A 290 -5.05 -16.97 11.78
C GLN A 290 -4.30 -15.67 11.40
N ALA A 291 -3.93 -14.83 12.37
CA ALA A 291 -3.12 -13.63 12.14
C ALA A 291 -1.70 -13.97 11.68
N LEU A 292 -1.08 -15.02 12.23
CA LEU A 292 0.19 -15.55 11.74
C LEU A 292 0.06 -16.02 10.29
N LEU A 293 -0.99 -16.78 9.95
CA LEU A 293 -1.23 -17.21 8.58
C LEU A 293 -1.42 -16.02 7.62
N PHE A 294 -2.09 -14.96 8.07
CA PHE A 294 -2.21 -13.70 7.31
C PHE A 294 -0.85 -13.03 7.10
N ALA A 295 0.03 -13.01 8.11
CA ALA A 295 1.40 -12.49 7.99
C ALA A 295 2.26 -13.31 7.02
N VAL A 296 2.10 -14.65 7.01
CA VAL A 296 2.75 -15.57 6.06
C VAL A 296 2.32 -15.27 4.63
N MET A 297 1.00 -15.13 4.41
CA MET A 297 0.44 -14.76 3.12
C MET A 297 0.98 -13.42 2.62
N GLU A 298 1.06 -12.41 3.49
CA GLU A 298 1.59 -11.10 3.13
C GLU A 298 3.08 -11.14 2.79
N ALA A 299 3.88 -11.92 3.53
CA ALA A 299 5.28 -12.13 3.21
C ALA A 299 5.45 -12.81 1.84
N HIS A 300 4.64 -13.83 1.54
CA HIS A 300 4.65 -14.54 0.25
C HIS A 300 4.33 -13.60 -0.92
N ARG A 301 3.22 -12.85 -0.81
CA ARG A 301 2.78 -11.90 -1.85
C ARG A 301 3.82 -10.84 -2.18
N ARG A 302 4.61 -10.42 -1.19
CA ARG A 302 5.66 -9.40 -1.37
C ARG A 302 6.95 -9.96 -1.95
N ALA A 303 7.24 -11.23 -1.66
CA ALA A 303 8.43 -11.91 -2.18
C ALA A 303 8.32 -12.24 -3.68
N VAL A 304 7.09 -12.35 -4.21
CA VAL A 304 6.81 -12.72 -5.60
C VAL A 304 6.32 -11.51 -6.38
N ALA A 305 6.62 -11.47 -7.69
CA ALA A 305 6.07 -10.46 -8.57
C ALA A 305 4.53 -10.54 -8.63
N SER A 306 3.89 -9.40 -8.85
CA SER A 306 2.43 -9.30 -8.97
C SER A 306 1.96 -9.93 -10.28
N GLU A 307 1.73 -11.24 -10.27
CA GLU A 307 1.20 -12.00 -11.39
C GLU A 307 -0.14 -12.64 -11.02
N ARG A 308 -0.91 -13.02 -12.04
CA ARG A 308 -2.20 -13.68 -11.87
C ARG A 308 -2.10 -15.00 -11.08
N LEU A 309 -0.96 -15.68 -11.15
CA LEU A 309 -0.72 -16.88 -10.34
C LEU A 309 -0.65 -16.52 -8.86
N THR A 310 0.18 -15.53 -8.50
CA THR A 310 0.32 -15.01 -7.13
C THR A 310 -1.02 -14.57 -6.54
N GLU A 311 -1.92 -14.01 -7.37
CA GLU A 311 -3.28 -13.69 -6.93
C GLU A 311 -4.05 -14.95 -6.49
N GLU A 312 -4.03 -16.02 -7.27
CA GLU A 312 -4.73 -17.26 -6.91
C GLU A 312 -4.07 -17.98 -5.71
N GLU A 313 -2.75 -17.86 -5.54
CA GLU A 313 -2.03 -18.36 -4.35
C GLU A 313 -2.48 -17.63 -3.08
N VAL A 314 -2.52 -16.29 -3.12
CA VAL A 314 -2.98 -15.46 -2.00
C VAL A 314 -4.46 -15.71 -1.70
N MET A 315 -5.29 -15.93 -2.72
CA MET A 315 -6.70 -16.31 -2.52
C MET A 315 -6.85 -17.61 -1.74
N ALA A 316 -5.99 -18.61 -1.95
CA ALA A 316 -6.04 -19.86 -1.20
C ALA A 316 -5.78 -19.65 0.31
N TYR A 317 -4.89 -18.73 0.68
CA TYR A 317 -4.69 -18.33 2.09
C TYR A 317 -5.92 -17.63 2.66
N LEU A 318 -6.51 -16.69 1.91
CA LEU A 318 -7.68 -15.93 2.37
C LEU A 318 -8.90 -16.83 2.55
N ASP A 319 -9.17 -17.73 1.61
CA ASP A 319 -10.28 -18.67 1.70
C ASP A 319 -10.15 -19.58 2.93
N PHE A 320 -8.92 -20.03 3.25
CA PHE A 320 -8.65 -20.82 4.46
C PHE A 320 -8.90 -20.03 5.76
N ILE A 321 -8.48 -18.75 5.82
CA ILE A 321 -8.68 -17.88 7.00
C ILE A 321 -10.17 -17.55 7.18
N LEU A 322 -10.82 -17.13 6.10
CA LEU A 322 -12.20 -16.63 6.12
C LEU A 322 -13.24 -17.71 6.43
N ASP A 323 -12.90 -18.99 6.30
CA ASP A 323 -13.81 -20.08 6.63
C ASP A 323 -14.00 -20.29 8.14
N GLN A 324 -13.09 -19.77 8.95
CA GLN A 324 -13.03 -20.04 10.38
C GLN A 324 -12.78 -18.78 11.21
N VAL A 325 -12.98 -17.61 10.61
CA VAL A 325 -12.63 -16.34 11.22
C VAL A 325 -13.53 -16.04 12.42
N THR A 326 -12.89 -15.73 13.55
CA THR A 326 -13.57 -15.41 14.81
C THR A 326 -13.09 -14.10 15.43
N SER A 327 -12.11 -13.42 14.81
CA SER A 327 -11.63 -12.10 15.24
C SER A 327 -12.02 -11.04 14.24
N TRP A 328 -12.52 -9.91 14.74
CA TRP A 328 -12.92 -8.76 13.92
C TRP A 328 -11.76 -8.22 13.07
N SER A 329 -10.59 -8.00 13.67
CA SER A 329 -9.41 -7.44 12.97
C SER A 329 -8.96 -8.34 11.83
N VAL A 330 -8.90 -9.65 12.10
CA VAL A 330 -8.51 -10.66 11.11
C VAL A 330 -9.55 -10.70 9.98
N ALA A 331 -10.85 -10.69 10.31
CA ALA A 331 -11.93 -10.70 9.34
C ALA A 331 -11.88 -9.46 8.43
N VAL A 332 -11.76 -8.25 9.00
CA VAL A 332 -11.66 -7.01 8.23
C VAL A 332 -10.46 -7.07 7.30
N SER A 333 -9.26 -7.35 7.79
CA SER A 333 -8.05 -7.40 6.96
C SER A 333 -8.13 -8.44 5.83
N ALA A 334 -8.65 -9.64 6.13
CA ALA A 334 -8.80 -10.70 5.14
C ALA A 334 -9.89 -10.39 4.09
N LEU A 335 -11.05 -9.90 4.52
CA LEU A 335 -12.17 -9.55 3.61
C LEU A 335 -11.82 -8.37 2.71
N VAL A 336 -11.15 -7.35 3.24
CA VAL A 336 -10.64 -6.23 2.42
C VAL A 336 -9.68 -6.75 1.38
N ARG A 337 -8.71 -7.56 1.80
CA ARG A 337 -7.69 -8.07 0.89
C ARG A 337 -8.32 -8.87 -0.25
N ARG A 338 -9.26 -9.76 0.08
CA ARG A 338 -10.01 -10.52 -0.90
C ARG A 338 -10.76 -9.60 -1.88
N SER A 339 -11.45 -8.60 -1.36
CA SER A 339 -12.23 -7.67 -2.18
C SER A 339 -11.33 -6.90 -3.16
N VAL A 340 -10.19 -6.38 -2.69
CA VAL A 340 -9.22 -5.68 -3.54
C VAL A 340 -8.66 -6.58 -4.65
N MET A 341 -8.50 -7.88 -4.40
CA MET A 341 -8.06 -8.85 -5.42
C MET A 341 -9.16 -9.21 -6.42
N GLU A 342 -10.42 -9.15 -5.99
CA GLU A 342 -11.58 -9.50 -6.80
C GLU A 342 -12.09 -8.37 -7.69
N LYS A 343 -11.65 -7.13 -7.45
CA LYS A 343 -12.13 -5.93 -8.16
C LYS A 343 -12.04 -6.00 -9.68
N ASN A 344 -11.04 -6.70 -10.22
CA ASN A 344 -10.83 -6.83 -11.67
C ASN A 344 -11.54 -8.05 -12.28
N SER A 345 -12.14 -8.91 -11.45
CA SER A 345 -12.79 -10.14 -11.91
C SER A 345 -14.26 -9.89 -12.25
N ARG A 346 -14.63 -10.06 -13.52
CA ARG A 346 -16.01 -9.87 -14.01
C ARG A 346 -17.07 -10.64 -13.23
N ARG A 347 -16.73 -11.82 -12.68
CA ARG A 347 -17.67 -12.66 -11.91
C ARG A 347 -17.66 -12.38 -10.41
N ARG A 348 -16.62 -11.74 -9.88
CA ARG A 348 -16.44 -11.51 -8.43
C ARG A 348 -16.55 -10.03 -8.05
N VAL A 349 -16.57 -9.12 -9.02
CA VAL A 349 -16.62 -7.67 -8.81
C VAL A 349 -17.85 -7.23 -8.00
N GLU A 350 -19.01 -7.84 -8.23
CA GLU A 350 -20.24 -7.52 -7.49
C GLU A 350 -20.12 -7.94 -6.02
N ARG A 351 -19.62 -9.16 -5.75
CA ARG A 351 -19.31 -9.60 -4.38
C ARG A 351 -18.30 -8.68 -3.71
N SER A 352 -17.25 -8.30 -4.43
CA SER A 352 -16.24 -7.36 -3.92
C SER A 352 -16.87 -6.03 -3.49
N MET A 353 -17.78 -5.49 -4.29
CA MET A 353 -18.48 -4.24 -3.99
C MET A 353 -19.35 -4.37 -2.74
N GLN A 354 -20.24 -5.38 -2.71
CA GLN A 354 -21.10 -5.64 -1.57
C GLN A 354 -20.29 -5.91 -0.29
N GLN A 355 -19.17 -6.61 -0.40
CA GLN A 355 -18.30 -6.90 0.73
C GLN A 355 -17.64 -5.63 1.29
N LEU A 356 -17.16 -4.73 0.43
CA LEU A 356 -16.62 -3.44 0.85
C LEU A 356 -17.70 -2.55 1.49
N GLU A 357 -18.92 -2.55 0.97
CA GLU A 357 -20.05 -1.85 1.59
C GLU A 357 -20.38 -2.39 2.99
N GLU A 358 -20.44 -3.71 3.16
CA GLU A 358 -20.64 -4.34 4.47
C GLU A 358 -19.51 -3.95 5.45
N LEU A 359 -18.25 -3.89 4.99
CA LEU A 359 -17.11 -3.50 5.83
C LEU A 359 -17.18 -2.02 6.25
N VAL A 360 -17.51 -1.12 5.32
CA VAL A 360 -17.71 0.31 5.61
C VAL A 360 -18.85 0.50 6.62
N ASN A 361 -19.95 -0.23 6.47
CA ASN A 361 -21.07 -0.17 7.40
C ASN A 361 -20.74 -0.81 8.75
N ASN A 362 -19.92 -1.88 8.77
CA ASN A 362 -19.59 -2.61 9.99
C ASN A 362 -18.78 -1.76 10.99
N ILE A 363 -17.88 -0.89 10.52
CA ILE A 363 -17.10 0.01 11.40
C ILE A 363 -18.01 0.91 12.25
N HIS A 364 -19.18 1.27 11.74
CA HIS A 364 -20.12 2.14 12.46
C HIS A 364 -21.04 1.39 13.45
N ARG A 365 -21.03 0.05 13.46
CA ARG A 365 -21.83 -0.76 14.40
C ARG A 365 -21.23 -0.68 15.80
N GLN A 366 -22.05 -0.72 16.86
CA GLN A 366 -21.56 -0.68 18.25
C GLN A 366 -20.83 -1.98 18.68
N GLU A 367 -21.09 -3.09 17.98
CA GLU A 367 -20.49 -4.38 18.27
C GLU A 367 -19.57 -4.84 17.12
N PRO A 368 -18.43 -5.48 17.42
CA PRO A 368 -17.89 -5.73 18.76
C PRO A 368 -17.31 -4.45 19.36
N THR A 369 -17.07 -4.41 20.67
CA THR A 369 -16.56 -3.20 21.34
C THR A 369 -15.18 -2.80 20.81
N ALA A 370 -14.80 -1.52 20.94
CA ALA A 370 -13.50 -1.02 20.48
C ALA A 370 -12.31 -1.82 21.06
N ALA A 371 -12.43 -2.30 22.31
CA ALA A 371 -11.44 -3.19 22.92
C ALA A 371 -11.26 -4.49 22.11
N HIS A 372 -12.35 -5.17 21.74
CA HIS A 372 -12.29 -6.38 20.90
C HIS A 372 -11.76 -6.09 19.49
N ARG A 373 -12.06 -4.91 18.93
CA ARG A 373 -11.53 -4.48 17.62
C ARG A 373 -10.03 -4.19 17.65
N LEU A 374 -9.46 -3.85 18.81
CA LEU A 374 -8.02 -3.63 18.95
C LEU A 374 -7.24 -4.95 19.09
N HIS A 375 -7.90 -6.05 19.45
CA HIS A 375 -7.20 -7.33 19.55
C HIS A 375 -6.61 -7.73 18.20
N LEU A 376 -5.33 -8.13 18.19
CA LEU A 376 -4.56 -8.48 16.99
C LEU A 376 -4.47 -7.35 15.96
N PHE A 377 -4.81 -6.11 16.32
CA PHE A 377 -4.80 -4.97 15.39
C PHE A 377 -3.42 -4.79 14.74
N TYR A 378 -2.35 -4.80 15.53
CA TYR A 378 -0.99 -4.64 15.02
C TYR A 378 -0.47 -5.89 14.27
N ALA A 379 -1.07 -7.05 14.53
CA ALA A 379 -0.73 -8.30 13.87
C ALA A 379 -1.29 -8.41 12.44
N VAL A 380 -2.40 -7.72 12.12
CA VAL A 380 -3.01 -7.76 10.78
C VAL A 380 -3.13 -6.40 10.09
N LEU A 381 -3.05 -5.31 10.85
CA LEU A 381 -3.10 -3.91 10.40
C LEU A 381 -4.33 -3.62 9.52
N PRO A 382 -5.55 -3.64 10.08
CA PRO A 382 -6.75 -3.34 9.31
C PRO A 382 -6.69 -1.89 8.80
N PRO A 383 -7.19 -1.63 7.58
CA PRO A 383 -7.16 -0.30 6.98
C PRO A 383 -8.08 0.68 7.72
N ALA A 384 -7.75 1.97 7.60
CA ALA A 384 -8.62 3.03 8.10
C ALA A 384 -9.94 3.10 7.31
N SER A 385 -10.97 3.66 7.93
CA SER A 385 -12.31 3.84 7.36
C SER A 385 -12.29 4.65 6.06
N TRP A 386 -11.46 5.70 5.96
CA TRP A 386 -11.34 6.47 4.72
C TRP A 386 -10.66 5.67 3.60
N VAL A 387 -9.73 4.77 3.92
CA VAL A 387 -9.09 3.89 2.94
C VAL A 387 -10.12 2.90 2.39
N LEU A 388 -10.94 2.31 3.27
CA LEU A 388 -12.03 1.42 2.88
C LEU A 388 -13.06 2.11 1.99
N GLN A 389 -13.48 3.31 2.38
CA GLN A 389 -14.40 4.13 1.60
C GLN A 389 -13.78 4.53 0.25
N GLY A 390 -12.48 4.85 0.21
CA GLY A 390 -11.74 5.15 -1.02
C GLY A 390 -11.64 3.95 -1.96
N GLU A 391 -11.38 2.75 -1.45
CA GLU A 391 -11.39 1.50 -2.24
C GLU A 391 -12.80 1.19 -2.79
N LEU A 392 -13.84 1.39 -1.97
CA LEU A 392 -15.23 1.28 -2.43
C LEU A 392 -15.54 2.29 -3.54
N ALA A 393 -15.16 3.56 -3.38
CA ALA A 393 -15.37 4.60 -4.37
C ALA A 393 -14.63 4.31 -5.69
N THR A 394 -13.40 3.80 -5.61
CA THR A 394 -12.61 3.37 -6.78
C THR A 394 -13.30 2.23 -7.53
N LEU A 395 -13.83 1.25 -6.79
CA LEU A 395 -14.60 0.15 -7.37
C LEU A 395 -15.89 0.64 -8.02
N LEU A 396 -16.63 1.55 -7.37
CA LEU A 396 -17.84 2.17 -7.92
C LEU A 396 -17.55 2.91 -9.23
N ILE A 397 -16.43 3.62 -9.36
CA ILE A 397 -16.01 4.23 -10.63
C ILE A 397 -15.84 3.16 -11.71
N SER A 398 -15.16 2.05 -11.40
CA SER A 398 -14.92 0.97 -12.36
C SER A 398 -16.22 0.30 -12.84
N LEU A 399 -17.26 0.31 -12.01
CA LEU A 399 -18.60 -0.18 -12.32
C LEU A 399 -19.48 0.88 -13.04
N GLY A 400 -18.99 2.10 -13.22
CA GLY A 400 -19.72 3.21 -13.85
C GLY A 400 -20.60 4.01 -12.88
N CYS A 401 -20.61 3.68 -11.58
CA CYS A 401 -21.36 4.35 -10.53
C CYS A 401 -20.65 5.63 -10.02
N VAL A 402 -20.23 6.50 -10.93
CA VAL A 402 -19.40 7.69 -10.64
C VAL A 402 -20.08 8.67 -9.67
N GLY A 403 -21.42 8.77 -9.68
CA GLY A 403 -22.16 9.62 -8.74
C GLY A 403 -22.00 9.20 -7.28
N ALA A 404 -22.16 7.90 -6.99
CA ALA A 404 -21.99 7.38 -5.63
C ALA A 404 -20.53 7.49 -5.16
N ALA A 405 -19.57 7.30 -6.07
CA ALA A 405 -18.16 7.53 -5.77
C ALA A 405 -17.87 9.01 -5.44
N LEU A 406 -18.45 9.95 -6.19
CA LEU A 406 -18.35 11.38 -5.93
C LEU A 406 -18.83 11.73 -4.51
N ASP A 407 -20.00 11.23 -4.11
CA ASP A 407 -20.56 11.49 -2.77
C ASP A 407 -19.62 11.00 -1.64
N ILE A 408 -18.90 9.90 -1.88
CA ILE A 408 -17.87 9.41 -0.94
C ILE A 408 -16.67 10.36 -0.92
N TYR A 409 -16.11 10.72 -2.08
CA TYR A 409 -14.94 11.57 -2.15
C TYR A 409 -15.18 12.99 -1.60
N GLU A 410 -16.36 13.57 -1.82
CA GLU A 410 -16.73 14.86 -1.25
C GLU A 410 -16.81 14.80 0.27
N ARG A 411 -17.45 13.76 0.82
CA ARG A 411 -17.54 13.54 2.26
C ARG A 411 -16.15 13.36 2.89
N LEU A 412 -15.25 12.64 2.24
CA LEU A 412 -13.87 12.45 2.69
C LEU A 412 -12.95 13.65 2.40
N HIS A 413 -13.43 14.68 1.71
CA HIS A 413 -12.63 15.83 1.26
C HIS A 413 -11.42 15.43 0.40
N LEU A 414 -11.54 14.31 -0.34
CA LEU A 414 -10.56 13.84 -1.32
C LEU A 414 -10.80 14.57 -2.65
N TRP A 415 -10.47 15.86 -2.67
CA TRP A 415 -10.84 16.76 -3.75
C TRP A 415 -10.25 16.38 -5.11
N GLU A 416 -9.04 15.82 -5.15
CA GLU A 416 -8.41 15.39 -6.41
C GLU A 416 -9.26 14.32 -7.11
N ASP A 417 -9.75 13.33 -6.37
CA ASP A 417 -10.62 12.26 -6.88
C ASP A 417 -12.03 12.78 -7.19
N ALA A 418 -12.57 13.65 -6.34
CA ALA A 418 -13.86 14.31 -6.59
C ALA A 418 -13.86 15.12 -7.89
N ILE A 419 -12.77 15.84 -8.18
CA ILE A 419 -12.58 16.60 -9.43
C ILE A 419 -12.59 15.66 -10.64
N LEU A 420 -11.91 14.51 -10.55
CA LEU A 420 -11.92 13.50 -11.61
C LEU A 420 -13.36 12.98 -11.85
N CYS A 421 -14.11 12.70 -10.79
CA CYS A 421 -15.52 12.33 -10.89
C CYS A 421 -16.36 13.44 -11.56
N TYR A 422 -16.16 14.71 -11.18
CA TYR A 422 -16.85 15.83 -11.82
C TYR A 422 -16.55 15.94 -13.32
N GLN A 423 -15.28 15.72 -13.73
CA GLN A 423 -14.88 15.70 -15.13
C GLN A 423 -15.55 14.54 -15.89
N GLN A 424 -15.56 13.33 -15.33
CA GLN A 424 -16.23 12.15 -15.92
C GLN A 424 -17.74 12.36 -16.07
N LEU A 425 -18.38 13.03 -15.11
CA LEU A 425 -19.80 13.40 -15.17
C LEU A 425 -20.10 14.60 -16.10
N GLY A 426 -19.08 15.20 -16.73
CA GLY A 426 -19.22 16.36 -17.61
C GLY A 426 -19.51 17.69 -16.88
N LYS A 427 -19.43 17.72 -15.54
CA LYS A 427 -19.73 18.90 -14.70
C LYS A 427 -18.49 19.81 -14.55
N ARG A 428 -17.97 20.33 -15.67
CA ARG A 428 -16.71 21.11 -15.70
C ARG A 428 -16.74 22.40 -14.88
N GLU A 429 -17.85 23.13 -14.90
CA GLU A 429 -17.99 24.38 -14.14
C GLU A 429 -17.89 24.15 -12.63
N LYS A 430 -18.52 23.08 -12.12
CA LYS A 430 -18.41 22.68 -10.72
C LYS A 430 -16.99 22.26 -10.36
N ALA A 431 -16.35 21.46 -11.23
CA ALA A 431 -14.94 21.10 -11.04
C ALA A 431 -14.06 22.35 -10.92
N GLU A 432 -14.23 23.33 -11.81
CA GLU A 432 -13.47 24.59 -11.77
C GLU A 432 -13.71 25.38 -10.47
N SER A 433 -14.97 25.53 -10.04
CA SER A 433 -15.31 26.21 -8.78
C SER A 433 -14.60 25.57 -7.59
N VAL A 434 -14.73 24.25 -7.46
CA VAL A 434 -14.11 23.48 -6.37
C VAL A 434 -12.59 23.61 -6.42
N ILE A 435 -11.96 23.52 -7.60
CA ILE A 435 -10.51 23.69 -7.74
C ILE A 435 -10.08 25.09 -7.26
N ARG A 436 -10.77 26.15 -7.69
CA ARG A 436 -10.45 27.53 -7.30
C ARG A 436 -10.62 27.74 -5.79
N GLU A 437 -11.66 27.19 -5.20
CA GLU A 437 -11.88 27.20 -3.74
C GLU A 437 -10.73 26.51 -3.00
N GLN A 438 -10.32 25.32 -3.43
CA GLN A 438 -9.22 24.59 -2.78
C GLN A 438 -7.86 25.25 -2.99
N LEU A 439 -7.60 25.84 -4.16
CA LEU A 439 -6.40 26.64 -4.42
C LEU A 439 -6.32 27.88 -3.51
N ALA A 440 -7.46 28.48 -3.14
CA ALA A 440 -7.51 29.60 -2.21
C ALA A 440 -7.22 29.20 -0.75
N VAL A 441 -7.38 27.92 -0.41
CA VAL A 441 -6.96 27.35 0.89
C VAL A 441 -5.46 27.08 0.87
N LYS A 442 -4.99 26.28 -0.09
CA LYS A 442 -3.57 25.94 -0.27
C LYS A 442 -3.26 25.71 -1.73
N GLU A 443 -2.36 26.52 -2.28
CA GLU A 443 -1.86 26.32 -3.64
C GLU A 443 -1.03 25.02 -3.69
N THR A 444 -1.45 24.06 -4.53
CA THR A 444 -0.69 22.82 -4.77
C THR A 444 -0.46 22.63 -6.26
N PRO A 445 0.71 22.09 -6.68
CA PRO A 445 1.01 21.83 -8.08
C PRO A 445 -0.04 20.93 -8.76
N ASN A 446 -0.56 19.93 -8.04
CA ASN A 446 -1.58 19.02 -8.56
C ASN A 446 -2.89 19.74 -8.88
N LEU A 447 -3.41 20.58 -7.97
CA LEU A 447 -4.64 21.33 -8.19
C LEU A 447 -4.52 22.33 -9.34
N LEU A 448 -3.35 22.96 -9.51
CA LEU A 448 -3.07 23.79 -10.69
C LEU A 448 -3.08 22.98 -11.99
N CYS A 449 -2.55 21.75 -11.99
CA CYS A 449 -2.66 20.87 -13.15
C CYS A 449 -4.13 20.52 -13.44
N PHE A 450 -4.93 20.20 -12.43
CA PHE A 450 -6.36 19.97 -12.60
C PHE A 450 -7.10 21.21 -13.15
N LEU A 451 -6.72 22.41 -12.72
CA LEU A 451 -7.26 23.65 -13.26
C LEU A 451 -6.92 23.79 -14.76
N GLY A 452 -5.67 23.50 -15.14
CA GLY A 452 -5.26 23.43 -16.54
C GLY A 452 -6.05 22.40 -17.34
N ASP A 453 -6.32 21.22 -16.76
CA ASP A 453 -7.08 20.15 -17.42
C ASP A 453 -8.54 20.56 -17.69
N VAL A 454 -9.16 21.32 -16.77
CA VAL A 454 -10.55 21.79 -16.90
C VAL A 454 -10.66 23.01 -17.83
N THR A 455 -9.76 23.99 -17.67
CA THR A 455 -9.78 25.28 -18.41
C THR A 455 -9.12 25.19 -19.78
N ARG A 456 -8.28 24.16 -20.00
CA ARG A 456 -7.39 23.98 -21.17
C ARG A 456 -6.38 25.11 -21.36
N ASP A 457 -6.04 25.82 -20.29
CA ASP A 457 -5.02 26.86 -20.32
C ASP A 457 -3.66 26.33 -19.84
N SER A 458 -2.67 26.42 -20.74
CA SER A 458 -1.29 26.02 -20.52
C SER A 458 -0.56 26.77 -19.41
N SER A 459 -0.99 28.00 -19.08
CA SER A 459 -0.35 28.85 -18.07
C SER A 459 -0.35 28.20 -16.68
N HIS A 460 -1.42 27.46 -16.35
CA HIS A 460 -1.56 26.75 -15.09
C HIS A 460 -0.52 25.64 -14.91
N TYR A 461 -0.15 24.94 -16.00
CA TYR A 461 0.89 23.91 -15.94
C TYR A 461 2.28 24.52 -15.70
N GLN A 462 2.57 25.68 -16.29
CA GLN A 462 3.82 26.40 -16.05
C GLN A 462 3.89 26.89 -14.60
N ARG A 463 2.80 27.46 -14.07
CA ARG A 463 2.71 27.85 -12.66
C ARG A 463 2.88 26.65 -11.72
N ALA A 464 2.27 25.50 -12.05
CA ALA A 464 2.43 24.26 -11.28
C ALA A 464 3.89 23.77 -11.27
N TRP A 465 4.59 23.88 -12.40
CA TRP A 465 5.99 23.53 -12.53
C TRP A 465 6.88 24.40 -11.63
N GLU A 466 6.69 25.72 -11.68
CA GLU A 466 7.41 26.69 -10.84
C GLU A 466 7.14 26.45 -9.34
N LEU A 467 5.86 26.32 -8.95
CA LEU A 467 5.46 26.10 -7.56
C LEU A 467 6.07 24.79 -7.00
N SER A 468 6.23 23.77 -7.84
CA SER A 468 6.82 22.49 -7.46
C SER A 468 8.35 22.52 -7.33
N ASN A 469 9.00 23.67 -7.56
CA ASN A 469 10.45 23.76 -7.72
C ASN A 469 10.98 22.76 -8.76
N GLN A 470 10.28 22.61 -9.89
CA GLN A 470 10.68 21.73 -11.00
C GLN A 470 10.69 20.23 -10.65
N ARG A 471 9.75 19.80 -9.79
CA ARG A 471 9.62 18.41 -9.35
C ARG A 471 8.30 17.76 -9.78
N SER A 472 7.40 18.50 -10.41
CA SER A 472 6.12 17.96 -10.88
C SER A 472 6.24 17.33 -12.27
N ALA A 473 6.33 15.99 -12.32
CA ALA A 473 6.27 15.24 -13.57
C ALA A 473 4.93 15.46 -14.30
N ARG A 474 3.82 15.56 -13.56
CA ARG A 474 2.48 15.77 -14.12
C ARG A 474 2.38 17.09 -14.87
N ALA A 475 2.91 18.18 -14.31
CA ALA A 475 2.85 19.50 -14.93
C ALA A 475 3.50 19.51 -16.32
N MET A 476 4.74 19.03 -16.42
CA MET A 476 5.47 18.99 -17.69
C MET A 476 4.88 18.00 -18.68
N ARG A 477 4.33 16.87 -18.21
CA ARG A 477 3.60 15.93 -19.07
C ARG A 477 2.36 16.59 -19.68
N CYS A 478 1.53 17.26 -18.87
CA CYS A 478 0.34 17.93 -19.37
C CYS A 478 0.69 19.07 -20.34
N LEU A 479 1.70 19.88 -20.02
CA LEU A 479 2.20 20.92 -20.92
C LEU A 479 2.73 20.33 -22.25
N GLY A 480 3.44 19.21 -22.18
CA GLY A 480 3.91 18.48 -23.36
C GLY A 480 2.76 17.99 -24.24
N TYR A 481 1.67 17.49 -23.66
CA TYR A 481 0.47 17.14 -24.42
C TYR A 481 -0.20 18.34 -25.09
N VAL A 482 -0.24 19.50 -24.43
CA VAL A 482 -0.74 20.73 -25.06
C VAL A 482 0.12 21.10 -26.27
N HIS A 483 1.45 21.17 -26.11
CA HIS A 483 2.35 21.46 -27.23
C HIS A 483 2.28 20.45 -28.36
N PHE A 484 2.10 19.17 -28.04
CA PHE A 484 1.89 18.12 -29.03
C PHE A 484 0.60 18.36 -29.83
N SER A 485 -0.50 18.73 -29.16
CA SER A 485 -1.77 19.04 -29.82
C SER A 485 -1.73 20.31 -30.67
N GLU A 486 -0.82 21.23 -30.37
CA GLU A 486 -0.54 22.45 -31.14
C GLU A 486 0.52 22.23 -32.25
N GLU A 487 0.93 20.98 -32.48
CA GLU A 487 1.97 20.60 -33.46
C GLU A 487 3.36 21.20 -33.19
N ARG A 488 3.60 21.70 -31.98
CA ARG A 488 4.90 22.21 -31.51
C ARG A 488 5.75 21.05 -31.00
N TYR A 489 6.13 20.14 -31.90
CA TYR A 489 6.76 18.87 -31.54
C TYR A 489 8.08 19.01 -30.78
N ASP A 490 8.95 19.96 -31.14
CA ASP A 490 10.21 20.20 -30.42
C ASP A 490 9.99 20.60 -28.95
N ALA A 491 9.05 21.52 -28.71
CA ALA A 491 8.70 21.96 -27.35
C ALA A 491 8.01 20.84 -26.57
N ALA A 492 7.20 20.02 -27.24
CA ALA A 492 6.56 18.85 -26.64
C ALA A 492 7.59 17.82 -26.16
N VAL A 493 8.59 17.51 -26.99
CA VAL A 493 9.69 16.59 -26.63
C VAL A 493 10.45 17.11 -25.42
N GLU A 494 10.83 18.38 -25.38
CA GLU A 494 11.52 18.97 -24.21
C GLU A 494 10.69 18.84 -22.92
N CYS A 495 9.38 19.06 -23.02
CA CYS A 495 8.46 18.91 -21.88
C CYS A 495 8.33 17.45 -21.43
N PHE A 496 8.20 16.52 -22.37
CA PHE A 496 8.14 15.10 -22.06
C PHE A 496 9.44 14.60 -21.43
N GLU A 497 10.60 14.99 -21.96
CA GLU A 497 11.89 14.64 -21.38
C GLU A 497 12.01 15.13 -19.93
N LYS A 498 11.63 16.39 -19.64
CA LYS A 498 11.58 16.92 -18.27
C LYS A 498 10.64 16.15 -17.35
N SER A 499 9.52 15.64 -17.87
CA SER A 499 8.62 14.79 -17.08
C SER A 499 9.24 13.41 -16.81
N LEU A 500 9.88 12.83 -17.82
CA LEU A 500 10.47 11.49 -17.80
C LEU A 500 11.75 11.41 -16.95
N THR A 501 12.48 12.51 -16.79
CA THR A 501 13.62 12.58 -15.85
C THR A 501 13.17 12.52 -14.40
N ILE A 502 11.98 13.04 -14.08
CA ILE A 502 11.40 12.97 -12.73
C ILE A 502 10.74 11.61 -12.50
N ASN A 503 9.95 11.14 -13.46
CA ASN A 503 9.31 9.83 -13.40
C ASN A 503 9.42 9.13 -14.75
N SER A 504 10.31 8.14 -14.83
CA SER A 504 10.58 7.37 -16.04
C SER A 504 9.56 6.25 -16.31
N LEU A 505 8.73 5.89 -15.33
CA LEU A 505 7.72 4.83 -15.42
C LEU A 505 6.38 5.36 -15.96
N GLN A 506 6.44 6.09 -17.07
CA GLN A 506 5.28 6.67 -17.73
C GLN A 506 5.20 6.20 -19.19
N ILE A 507 4.73 4.96 -19.41
CA ILE A 507 4.65 4.33 -20.75
C ILE A 507 3.92 5.23 -21.77
N PRO A 508 2.74 5.83 -21.46
CA PRO A 508 2.05 6.69 -22.43
C PRO A 508 2.89 7.91 -22.83
N VAL A 509 3.69 8.45 -21.91
CA VAL A 509 4.55 9.62 -22.17
C VAL A 509 5.72 9.25 -23.06
N TRP A 510 6.37 8.11 -22.82
CA TRP A 510 7.39 7.59 -23.73
C TRP A 510 6.83 7.37 -25.15
N PHE A 511 5.63 6.83 -25.24
CA PHE A 511 4.98 6.55 -26.53
C PHE A 511 4.68 7.84 -27.28
N THR A 512 4.02 8.81 -26.63
CA THR A 512 3.73 10.11 -27.25
C THR A 512 4.99 10.92 -27.54
N CYS A 513 6.02 10.83 -26.71
CA CYS A 513 7.33 11.42 -27.00
C CYS A 513 7.95 10.81 -28.25
N GLY A 514 7.91 9.47 -28.41
CA GLY A 514 8.34 8.80 -29.63
C GLY A 514 7.57 9.26 -30.87
N CYS A 515 6.25 9.43 -30.77
CA CYS A 515 5.42 9.99 -31.83
C CYS A 515 5.78 11.45 -32.16
N ALA A 516 6.05 12.28 -31.14
CA ALA A 516 6.50 13.65 -31.32
C ALA A 516 7.85 13.73 -32.04
N CYS A 517 8.80 12.86 -31.66
CA CYS A 517 10.10 12.74 -32.34
C CYS A 517 9.95 12.28 -33.78
N MET A 518 9.03 11.33 -34.06
CA MET A 518 8.72 10.91 -35.44
C MET A 518 8.19 12.06 -36.29
N ALA A 519 7.30 12.87 -35.73
CA ALA A 519 6.72 14.03 -36.40
C ALA A 519 7.74 15.17 -36.59
N ALA A 520 8.69 15.32 -35.67
CA ALA A 520 9.83 16.24 -35.77
C ALA A 520 11.00 15.68 -36.61
N GLU A 521 10.85 14.51 -37.24
CA GLU A 521 11.88 13.80 -38.01
C GLU A 521 13.17 13.45 -37.25
N LYS A 522 13.12 13.44 -35.91
CA LYS A 522 14.21 13.01 -35.02
C LYS A 522 14.16 11.51 -34.77
N TYR A 523 14.49 10.73 -35.80
CA TYR A 523 14.29 9.28 -35.80
C TYR A 523 15.12 8.54 -34.75
N GLU A 524 16.32 9.01 -34.41
CA GLU A 524 17.18 8.43 -33.36
C GLU A 524 16.55 8.54 -31.97
N ASP A 525 15.99 9.70 -31.64
CA ASP A 525 15.31 9.94 -30.36
C ASP A 525 13.97 9.18 -30.31
N ALA A 526 13.26 9.07 -31.43
CA ALA A 526 12.07 8.23 -31.55
C ALA A 526 12.37 6.75 -31.25
N VAL A 527 13.45 6.21 -31.82
CA VAL A 527 13.93 4.85 -31.51
C VAL A 527 14.22 4.69 -30.02
N ARG A 528 14.88 5.67 -29.40
CA ARG A 528 15.20 5.64 -27.96
C ARG A 528 13.93 5.60 -27.11
N ALA A 529 12.94 6.43 -27.45
CA ALA A 529 11.66 6.50 -26.75
C ALA A 529 10.83 5.21 -26.89
N PHE A 530 10.63 4.70 -28.11
CA PHE A 530 9.87 3.47 -28.33
C PHE A 530 10.57 2.23 -27.77
N ARG A 531 11.92 2.17 -27.79
CA ARG A 531 12.66 1.12 -27.07
C ARG A 531 12.35 1.12 -25.57
N ARG A 532 12.22 2.30 -24.96
CA ARG A 532 11.81 2.39 -23.55
C ARG A 532 10.37 1.93 -23.34
N CYS A 533 9.45 2.23 -24.26
CA CYS A 533 8.09 1.68 -24.21
C CYS A 533 8.11 0.15 -24.18
N VAL A 534 8.73 -0.50 -25.17
CA VAL A 534 8.68 -1.97 -25.29
C VAL A 534 9.47 -2.69 -24.20
N ASN A 535 10.47 -2.03 -23.60
CA ASN A 535 11.18 -2.58 -22.45
C ASN A 535 10.35 -2.54 -21.17
N ILE A 536 9.45 -1.57 -21.03
CA ILE A 536 8.56 -1.46 -19.86
C ILE A 536 7.29 -2.30 -20.08
N ASP A 537 6.73 -2.24 -21.29
CA ASP A 537 5.52 -2.96 -21.71
C ASP A 537 5.79 -3.68 -23.03
N TYR A 538 6.20 -4.95 -22.91
CA TYR A 538 6.58 -5.79 -24.03
C TYR A 538 5.42 -6.12 -24.97
N ASP A 539 4.18 -6.12 -24.45
CA ASP A 539 2.98 -6.52 -25.20
C ASP A 539 2.41 -5.36 -26.04
N ASN A 540 3.01 -4.16 -25.95
CA ASN A 540 2.57 -3.00 -26.71
C ASN A 540 2.94 -3.10 -28.20
N PHE A 541 2.05 -3.70 -28.99
CA PHE A 541 2.23 -3.89 -30.43
C PHE A 541 2.37 -2.57 -31.21
N GLU A 542 1.69 -1.50 -30.77
CA GLU A 542 1.78 -0.18 -31.41
C GLU A 542 3.20 0.40 -31.28
N ALA A 543 3.81 0.25 -30.10
CA ALA A 543 5.18 0.67 -29.85
C ALA A 543 6.19 -0.12 -30.69
N TRP A 544 6.01 -1.43 -30.84
CA TRP A 544 6.84 -2.27 -31.73
C TRP A 544 6.73 -1.85 -33.21
N SER A 545 5.51 -1.59 -33.69
CA SER A 545 5.26 -1.13 -35.05
C SER A 545 5.92 0.23 -35.33
N ASN A 546 5.77 1.19 -34.40
CA ASN A 546 6.37 2.52 -34.52
C ASN A 546 7.90 2.46 -34.39
N LEU A 547 8.45 1.58 -33.55
CA LEU A 547 9.88 1.34 -33.44
C LEU A 547 10.47 0.82 -34.77
N ALA A 548 9.82 -0.17 -35.40
CA ALA A 548 10.23 -0.69 -36.70
C ALA A 548 10.18 0.40 -37.79
N THR A 549 9.15 1.24 -37.76
CA THR A 549 9.00 2.38 -38.67
C THR A 549 10.12 3.41 -38.46
N ALA A 550 10.45 3.72 -37.21
CA ALA A 550 11.55 4.63 -36.87
C ALA A 550 12.90 4.11 -37.40
N TYR A 551 13.18 2.81 -37.25
CA TYR A 551 14.38 2.19 -37.84
C TYR A 551 14.41 2.24 -39.36
N ALA A 552 13.28 1.97 -40.01
CA ALA A 552 13.20 2.01 -41.46
C ALA A 552 13.48 3.43 -42.00
N ARG A 553 12.99 4.47 -41.30
CA ARG A 553 13.26 5.88 -41.62
C ARG A 553 14.71 6.24 -41.39
N LEU A 554 15.28 5.84 -40.25
CA LEU A 554 16.69 6.07 -39.90
C LEU A 554 17.65 5.45 -40.95
N LYS A 555 17.40 4.20 -41.36
CA LYS A 555 18.20 3.52 -42.38
C LYS A 555 18.09 4.21 -43.74
N LYS A 556 16.91 4.71 -44.11
CA LYS A 556 16.73 5.47 -45.36
C LYS A 556 17.51 6.79 -45.34
N VAL A 557 17.47 7.52 -44.23
CA VAL A 557 18.23 8.77 -44.06
C VAL A 557 19.74 8.51 -44.11
N SER A 558 20.22 7.46 -43.44
CA SER A 558 21.66 7.12 -43.47
C SER A 558 22.12 6.68 -44.86
N THR A 559 21.31 5.92 -45.61
CA THR A 559 21.61 5.60 -47.01
C THR A 559 21.57 6.82 -47.92
N LEU A 560 20.60 7.74 -47.74
CA LEU A 560 20.52 8.97 -48.52
C LEU A 560 21.77 9.83 -48.30
N LEU A 561 22.17 10.02 -47.03
CA LEU A 561 23.35 10.80 -46.66
C LEU A 561 24.65 10.17 -47.18
N ALA A 562 24.76 8.84 -47.20
CA ALA A 562 25.87 8.14 -47.84
C ALA A 562 25.91 8.40 -49.36
N ASP A 563 24.76 8.38 -50.04
CA ASP A 563 24.68 8.64 -51.49
C ASP A 563 24.97 10.10 -51.88
N PHE A 564 24.71 11.05 -50.97
CA PHE A 564 25.03 12.47 -51.12
C PHE A 564 26.48 12.83 -50.77
N THR A 565 27.15 12.05 -49.92
CA THR A 565 28.54 12.31 -49.49
C THR A 565 29.61 11.63 -50.36
N LEU A 566 29.20 10.71 -51.25
CA LEU A 566 30.10 10.07 -52.20
C LEU A 566 30.24 10.93 -53.47
N GLU A 567 31.44 11.46 -53.71
CA GLU A 567 31.78 12.04 -55.03
C GLU A 567 31.61 10.98 -56.14
N PRO A 568 31.35 11.39 -57.40
CA PRO A 568 30.93 10.49 -58.48
C PRO A 568 31.90 9.33 -58.75
N ALA A 569 33.17 9.46 -58.36
CA ALA A 569 34.20 8.45 -58.55
C ALA A 569 34.04 7.20 -57.68
N ASP A 570 33.37 7.29 -56.52
CA ASP A 570 33.25 6.16 -55.59
C ASP A 570 32.03 5.25 -55.86
N ARG A 571 31.09 5.71 -56.69
CA ARG A 571 29.93 4.91 -57.14
C ARG A 571 30.33 3.64 -57.90
N LEU A 572 31.53 3.61 -58.49
CA LEU A 572 32.04 2.46 -59.25
C LEU A 572 32.82 1.45 -58.40
N LYS A 573 33.25 1.79 -57.17
CA LYS A 573 33.96 0.87 -56.27
C LYS A 573 33.03 0.11 -55.32
N ASN A 574 31.88 0.67 -54.97
CA ASN A 574 30.98 0.09 -53.96
C ASN A 574 30.00 -0.98 -54.50
N LEU A 575 30.02 -1.27 -55.81
CA LEU A 575 29.28 -2.40 -56.40
C LEU A 575 29.92 -3.78 -56.11
N GLY A 576 31.09 -3.83 -55.46
CA GLY A 576 31.84 -5.08 -55.20
C GLY A 576 32.04 -5.46 -53.73
N ARG A 577 31.43 -4.75 -52.77
CA ARG A 577 31.57 -5.07 -51.33
C ARG A 577 30.22 -4.98 -50.61
N GLN A 578 29.35 -5.95 -50.86
CA GLN A 578 28.29 -6.30 -49.92
C GLN A 578 28.74 -7.50 -49.09
N GLN A 579 29.31 -7.23 -47.91
CA GLN A 579 29.31 -8.11 -46.74
C GLN A 579 30.16 -7.47 -45.64
N TYR A 580 29.52 -6.74 -44.73
CA TYR A 580 29.87 -6.67 -43.31
C TYR A 580 28.81 -5.85 -42.57
N ILE A 581 28.01 -6.52 -41.73
CA ILE A 581 27.20 -5.89 -40.68
C ILE A 581 27.57 -6.67 -39.42
N ASP A 582 28.24 -6.02 -38.47
CA ASP A 582 28.46 -6.56 -37.13
C ASP A 582 27.18 -6.44 -36.27
N PRO A 583 27.04 -7.29 -35.22
CA PRO A 583 25.75 -7.74 -34.73
C PRO A 583 25.26 -6.99 -33.48
N VAL A 584 23.94 -6.81 -33.42
CA VAL A 584 23.20 -6.45 -32.21
C VAL A 584 22.78 -7.73 -31.49
N SER A 585 23.07 -7.77 -30.19
CA SER A 585 22.58 -8.73 -29.21
C SER A 585 21.06 -8.70 -29.08
N GLY A 586 20.43 -9.88 -29.06
CA GLY A 586 19.07 -10.07 -28.54
C GLY A 586 18.13 -10.90 -29.42
N PHE A 587 18.22 -12.23 -29.29
CA PHE A 587 17.23 -13.28 -29.60
C PHE A 587 16.91 -13.67 -31.06
N ILE A 588 16.64 -14.98 -31.20
CA ILE A 588 17.00 -15.89 -32.30
C ILE A 588 15.76 -16.32 -33.12
N PRO A 589 15.79 -16.25 -34.47
CA PRO A 589 14.92 -17.01 -35.37
C PRO A 589 15.65 -18.20 -36.03
N GLU A 590 14.87 -19.14 -36.58
CA GLU A 590 15.16 -20.54 -36.99
C GLU A 590 16.36 -20.86 -37.93
N ASP A 591 17.25 -19.92 -38.25
CA ASP A 591 18.44 -20.15 -39.11
C ASP A 591 19.70 -20.62 -38.35
N MET A 592 19.58 -21.02 -37.08
CA MET A 592 20.70 -21.37 -36.19
C MET A 592 21.20 -22.82 -36.27
N VAL A 593 20.64 -23.72 -37.09
CA VAL A 593 21.19 -25.09 -37.22
C VAL A 593 22.50 -25.09 -38.01
N SER A 594 22.63 -24.27 -39.06
CA SER A 594 23.86 -24.19 -39.86
C SER A 594 24.95 -23.36 -39.18
N VAL A 595 24.57 -22.40 -38.34
CA VAL A 595 25.52 -21.53 -37.62
C VAL A 595 26.06 -22.22 -36.37
N CYS A 596 25.23 -23.00 -35.65
CA CYS A 596 25.71 -23.83 -34.54
C CYS A 596 26.72 -24.90 -35.00
N GLN A 597 26.52 -25.52 -36.17
CA GLN A 597 27.48 -26.47 -36.73
C GLN A 597 28.82 -25.82 -37.08
N SER A 598 28.80 -24.60 -37.65
CA SER A 598 30.01 -23.84 -37.94
C SER A 598 30.78 -23.43 -36.68
N LEU A 599 30.08 -23.11 -35.59
CA LEU A 599 30.69 -22.76 -34.30
C LEU A 599 31.24 -23.98 -33.56
N GLU A 600 30.60 -25.15 -33.66
CA GLU A 600 31.13 -26.41 -33.13
C GLU A 600 32.44 -26.81 -33.84
N ASP A 601 32.52 -26.65 -35.16
CA ASP A 601 33.74 -26.95 -35.93
C ASP A 601 34.90 -25.99 -35.57
N GLU A 602 34.61 -24.70 -35.36
CA GLU A 602 35.62 -23.73 -34.92
C GLU A 602 36.09 -23.98 -33.48
N LEU A 603 35.17 -24.35 -32.57
CA LEU A 603 35.50 -24.73 -31.19
C LEU A 603 36.36 -25.99 -31.13
N GLN A 604 36.07 -27.00 -31.95
CA GLN A 604 36.88 -28.23 -32.02
C GLN A 604 38.28 -27.94 -32.56
N THR A 605 38.40 -27.01 -33.50
CA THR A 605 39.68 -26.57 -34.04
C THR A 605 40.52 -25.85 -32.96
N VAL A 606 39.90 -24.99 -32.15
CA VAL A 606 40.56 -24.29 -31.03
C VAL A 606 40.96 -25.26 -29.91
N ILE A 607 40.10 -26.22 -29.58
CA ILE A 607 40.39 -27.26 -28.58
C ILE A 607 41.57 -28.12 -29.02
N SER A 608 41.63 -28.55 -30.29
CA SER A 608 42.78 -29.34 -30.78
C SER A 608 44.11 -28.57 -30.72
N LYS A 609 44.10 -27.26 -31.02
CA LYS A 609 45.28 -26.39 -30.91
C LYS A 609 45.71 -26.17 -29.45
N LEU A 610 44.76 -26.10 -28.53
CA LEU A 610 45.05 -26.00 -27.09
C LEU A 610 45.60 -27.32 -26.53
N GLU A 611 45.19 -28.47 -27.07
CA GLU A 611 45.75 -29.79 -26.72
C GLU A 611 47.16 -30.01 -27.31
N GLU A 612 47.43 -29.53 -28.53
CA GLU A 612 48.79 -29.49 -29.10
C GLU A 612 49.73 -28.61 -28.25
N LEU A 613 49.27 -27.43 -27.81
CA LEU A 613 50.04 -26.54 -26.93
C LEU A 613 50.25 -27.08 -25.51
N LYS A 614 49.44 -28.06 -25.08
CA LYS A 614 49.56 -28.72 -23.77
C LYS A 614 50.46 -29.97 -23.81
N SER A 615 50.80 -30.43 -25.01
CA SER A 615 51.68 -31.59 -25.26
C SER A 615 53.07 -31.21 -25.80
N SER A 616 53.28 -29.94 -26.16
CA SER A 616 54.59 -29.27 -26.31
C SER A 616 55.05 -28.64 -25.00
#